data_AF-A0A7W4HR20-F1
#
_entry.id   AF-A0A7W4HR20-F1
#
_cell.length_a   1.000
_cell.length_b   1.000
_cell.length_c   1.000
_cell.angle_alpha   90.00
_cell.angle_beta   90.00
_cell.angle_gamma   90.00
#
_symmetry.space_group_name_H-M   'P 1'
#
loop_
_entity.id
_entity.type
_entity.pdbx_description
1 polymer ?
#
loop_
_entity_poly.entity_id
_entity_poly.type
_entity_poly.pdbx_seq_one_letter_code
_entity_poly.pdbx_strand_id
1 'polypeptide(L)'
;MFNIDDALLTKIGYNVAMLTEEQKDKYKREIQEELNRRVAERFLPELSDDEIVEFEDVQGNPDRTRRWLAEFHGDYATREDYKAVRQLMDSDEEAMSFYAAALWLRYAIPGYGKMMQEVFDEYVEELIDMRNEVNKQLGLIA
;
A
#
# COMPACT_ATOMS: atom_id res chain seq x y z
N MET A 1 -5.38 -0.21 0.50
CA MET A 1 -4.25 0.03 1.43
C MET A 1 -4.13 -1.17 2.34
N PHE A 2 -2.92 -1.43 2.82
CA PHE A 2 -2.70 -2.49 3.81
C PHE A 2 -3.22 -2.03 5.17
N ASN A 3 -3.80 -2.94 5.94
CA ASN A 3 -4.23 -2.62 7.30
C ASN A 3 -3.04 -2.74 8.26
N ILE A 4 -2.28 -1.65 8.42
CA ILE A 4 -1.08 -1.59 9.25
C ILE A 4 -1.40 -0.84 10.55
N ASP A 5 -1.99 -1.57 11.50
CA ASP A 5 -2.46 -1.04 12.77
C ASP A 5 -1.63 -1.57 13.97
N ASP A 6 -1.98 -1.11 15.17
CA ASP A 6 -1.33 -1.55 16.42
C ASP A 6 -1.47 -3.07 16.65
N ALA A 7 -2.53 -3.70 16.13
CA ALA A 7 -2.71 -5.14 16.22
C ALA A 7 -1.69 -5.88 15.33
N LEU A 8 -1.44 -5.37 14.12
CA LEU A 8 -0.38 -5.90 13.25
C LEU A 8 1.00 -5.72 13.90
N LEU A 9 1.32 -4.52 14.40
CA LEU A 9 2.60 -4.26 15.08
C LEU A 9 2.81 -5.24 16.26
N THR A 10 1.77 -5.48 17.05
CA THR A 10 1.83 -6.47 18.13
C THR A 10 2.06 -7.89 17.59
N LYS A 11 1.34 -8.27 16.53
CA LYS A 11 1.44 -9.59 15.90
C LYS A 11 2.86 -9.91 15.43
N ILE A 12 3.55 -8.92 14.84
CA ILE A 12 4.92 -9.07 14.33
C ILE A 12 6.00 -8.86 15.42
N GLY A 13 5.60 -8.54 16.67
CA GLY A 13 6.47 -8.58 17.84
C GLY A 13 6.85 -7.23 18.47
N TYR A 14 6.29 -6.11 18.01
CA TYR A 14 6.48 -4.84 18.69
C TYR A 14 5.74 -4.83 20.02
N ASN A 15 6.40 -4.33 21.07
CA ASN A 15 5.73 -4.00 22.33
C ASN A 15 5.06 -2.62 22.22
N VAL A 16 3.88 -2.59 21.60
CA VAL A 16 3.15 -1.36 21.28
C VAL A 16 2.88 -0.48 22.51
N ALA A 17 2.72 -1.08 23.69
CA ALA A 17 2.52 -0.33 24.95
C ALA A 17 3.74 0.49 25.39
N MET A 18 4.93 0.18 24.88
CA MET A 18 6.18 0.88 25.16
C MET A 18 6.57 1.88 24.06
N LEU A 19 5.79 1.96 22.98
CA LEU A 19 6.06 2.87 21.87
C LEU A 19 5.31 4.19 22.02
N THR A 20 5.98 5.29 21.69
CA THR A 20 5.30 6.58 21.46
C THR A 20 4.50 6.54 20.15
N GLU A 21 3.51 7.42 20.00
CA GLU A 21 2.76 7.52 18.74
C GLU A 21 3.68 7.81 17.54
N GLU A 22 4.67 8.68 17.71
CA GLU A 22 5.67 8.95 16.66
C GLU A 22 6.45 7.68 16.24
N GLN A 23 6.81 6.81 17.19
CA GLN A 23 7.47 5.54 16.89
C GLN A 23 6.52 4.58 16.16
N LYS A 24 5.27 4.48 16.59
CA LYS A 24 4.26 3.66 15.92
C LYS A 24 4.07 4.13 14.47
N ASP A 25 3.89 5.42 14.26
CA ASP A 25 3.71 6.01 12.92
C ASP A 25 4.92 5.78 12.03
N LYS A 26 6.13 5.91 12.59
CA LYS A 26 7.36 5.58 11.88
C LYS A 26 7.37 4.12 11.42
N TYR A 27 7.10 3.16 12.31
CA TYR A 27 7.11 1.74 11.93
C TYR A 27 5.99 1.39 10.93
N LYS A 28 4.80 1.97 11.10
CA LYS A 28 3.70 1.80 10.17
C LYS A 28 4.09 2.29 8.77
N ARG A 29 4.74 3.45 8.69
CA ARG A 29 5.25 4.01 7.43
C ARG A 29 6.33 3.13 6.80
N GLU A 30 7.31 2.66 7.57
CA GLU A 30 8.37 1.77 7.06
C GLU A 30 7.79 0.46 6.49
N ILE A 31 6.82 -0.15 7.18
CA ILE A 31 6.08 -1.34 6.68
C ILE A 31 5.31 -1.01 5.40
N GLN A 32 4.64 0.14 5.35
CA GLN A 32 3.87 0.58 4.19
C GLN A 32 4.76 0.82 2.96
N GLU A 33 5.93 1.43 3.15
CA GLU A 33 6.93 1.66 2.10
C GLU A 33 7.46 0.33 1.55
N GLU A 34 7.81 -0.61 2.43
CA GLU A 34 8.31 -1.92 2.04
C GLU A 34 7.26 -2.73 1.26
N LEU A 35 6.02 -2.75 1.72
CA LEU A 35 4.93 -3.43 1.02
C LEU A 35 4.65 -2.81 -0.35
N ASN A 36 4.65 -1.48 -0.46
CA ASN A 36 4.49 -0.80 -1.74
C ASN A 36 5.61 -1.14 -2.72
N ARG A 37 6.85 -1.20 -2.23
CA ARG A 37 8.01 -1.62 -3.03
C ARG A 37 7.84 -3.04 -3.56
N ARG A 38 7.49 -4.00 -2.70
CA ARG A 38 7.29 -5.41 -3.09
C ARG A 38 6.15 -5.58 -4.09
N VAL A 39 5.06 -4.84 -3.91
CA VAL A 39 3.95 -4.82 -4.88
C VAL A 39 4.41 -4.31 -6.24
N ALA A 40 5.15 -3.18 -6.26
CA ALA A 40 5.71 -2.64 -7.50
C ALA A 40 6.63 -3.64 -8.20
N GLU A 41 7.50 -4.31 -7.44
CA GLU A 41 8.38 -5.37 -7.97
C GLU A 41 7.61 -6.54 -8.61
N ARG A 42 6.38 -6.84 -8.16
CA ARG A 42 5.54 -7.88 -8.78
C ARG A 42 4.84 -7.42 -10.04
N PHE A 43 4.32 -6.20 -10.03
CA PHE A 43 3.39 -5.75 -11.06
C PHE A 43 4.09 -5.05 -12.23
N LEU A 44 5.22 -4.35 -11.98
CA LEU A 44 5.96 -3.65 -13.04
C LEU A 44 6.41 -4.58 -14.18
N PRO A 45 6.89 -5.82 -13.93
CA PRO A 45 7.25 -6.74 -15.00
C PRO A 45 6.07 -7.24 -15.84
N GLU A 46 4.83 -7.08 -15.36
CA GLU A 46 3.62 -7.45 -16.11
C GLU A 46 3.18 -6.37 -17.11
N LEU A 47 3.74 -5.16 -17.01
CA LEU A 47 3.42 -4.02 -17.85
C LEU A 47 4.38 -3.90 -19.03
N SER A 48 3.86 -3.48 -20.17
CA SER A 48 4.67 -3.00 -21.30
C SER A 48 5.27 -1.61 -21.02
N ASP A 49 6.28 -1.23 -21.80
CA ASP A 49 6.91 0.10 -21.68
C ASP A 49 5.89 1.25 -21.83
N ASP A 50 4.94 1.12 -22.76
CA ASP A 50 3.88 2.12 -22.98
C ASP A 50 2.92 2.20 -21.77
N GLU A 51 2.61 1.07 -21.15
CA GLU A 51 1.76 0.99 -19.96
C GLU A 51 2.46 1.58 -18.73
N ILE A 52 3.77 1.38 -18.58
CA ILE A 52 4.56 2.01 -17.51
C ILE A 52 4.52 3.54 -17.67
N VAL A 53 4.76 4.05 -18.88
CA VAL A 53 4.71 5.49 -19.16
C VAL A 53 3.32 6.06 -18.89
N GLU A 54 2.26 5.37 -19.30
CA GLU A 54 0.90 5.80 -19.01
C GLU A 54 0.63 5.82 -17.49
N PHE A 55 1.02 4.76 -16.78
CA PHE A 55 0.85 4.67 -15.33
C PHE A 55 1.56 5.83 -14.60
N GLU A 56 2.81 6.10 -14.97
CA GLU A 56 3.59 7.21 -14.42
C GLU A 56 2.95 8.58 -14.70
N ASP A 57 2.42 8.81 -15.92
CA ASP A 57 1.71 10.06 -16.27
C ASP A 57 0.39 10.17 -15.47
N VAL A 58 -0.40 9.09 -15.37
CA VAL A 58 -1.67 9.10 -14.61
C VAL A 58 -1.45 9.33 -13.12
N GLN A 59 -0.37 8.78 -12.54
CA GLN A 59 -0.06 8.94 -11.11
C GLN A 59 0.61 10.30 -10.80
N GLY A 60 1.56 10.72 -11.64
CA GLY A 60 2.48 11.82 -11.33
C GLY A 60 2.12 13.19 -11.90
N ASN A 61 1.15 13.27 -12.83
CA ASN A 61 0.76 14.52 -13.49
C ASN A 61 -0.69 14.89 -13.15
N PRO A 62 -0.93 15.89 -12.28
CA PRO A 62 -2.27 16.24 -11.80
C PRO A 62 -3.28 16.55 -12.91
N ASP A 63 -2.83 17.16 -14.00
CA ASP A 63 -3.69 17.46 -15.15
C ASP A 63 -4.04 16.19 -15.93
N ARG A 64 -3.10 15.25 -16.06
CA ARG A 64 -3.39 13.93 -16.64
C ARG A 64 -4.34 13.15 -15.73
N THR A 65 -4.07 13.07 -14.43
CA THR A 65 -4.91 12.40 -13.44
C THR A 65 -6.37 12.88 -13.56
N ARG A 66 -6.57 14.20 -13.58
CA ARG A 66 -7.91 14.80 -13.69
C ARG A 66 -8.60 14.43 -15.00
N ARG A 67 -7.89 14.48 -16.14
CA ARG A 67 -8.44 14.08 -17.45
C ARG A 67 -8.80 12.61 -17.48
N TRP A 68 -7.92 11.74 -16.99
CA TRP A 68 -8.14 10.29 -16.96
C TRP A 68 -9.34 9.92 -16.08
N LEU A 69 -9.45 10.51 -14.88
CA LEU A 69 -10.62 10.33 -14.02
C LEU A 69 -11.89 10.86 -14.69
N ALA A 70 -11.86 12.01 -15.35
CA ALA A 70 -13.04 12.54 -16.05
C ALA A 70 -13.49 11.62 -17.22
N GLU A 71 -12.53 11.01 -17.93
CA GLU A 71 -12.79 10.15 -19.08
C GLU A 71 -13.36 8.78 -18.69
N PHE A 72 -12.75 8.11 -17.71
CA PHE A 72 -13.08 6.72 -17.35
C PHE A 72 -13.92 6.59 -16.08
N HIS A 73 -13.93 7.62 -15.22
CA HIS A 73 -14.49 7.60 -13.88
C HIS A 73 -15.15 8.93 -13.48
N GLY A 74 -15.87 9.59 -14.39
CA GLY A 74 -16.34 10.97 -14.19
C GLY A 74 -17.20 11.21 -12.94
N ASP A 75 -17.76 10.16 -12.34
CA ASP A 75 -18.52 10.19 -11.09
C ASP A 75 -17.67 9.97 -9.81
N TYR A 76 -16.35 9.78 -9.92
CA TYR A 76 -15.46 9.38 -8.82
C TYR A 76 -15.64 10.22 -7.56
N ALA A 77 -15.78 11.54 -7.70
CA ALA A 77 -15.91 12.47 -6.59
C ALA A 77 -17.13 12.19 -5.69
N THR A 78 -18.15 11.50 -6.22
CA THR A 78 -19.36 11.15 -5.47
C THR A 78 -19.32 9.75 -4.85
N ARG A 79 -18.35 8.92 -5.25
CA ARG A 79 -18.24 7.53 -4.81
C ARG A 79 -17.71 7.43 -3.38
N GLU A 80 -18.25 6.48 -2.61
CA GLU A 80 -17.88 6.30 -1.20
C GLU A 80 -16.42 5.85 -1.02
N ASP A 81 -15.89 5.07 -1.95
CA ASP A 81 -14.50 4.63 -1.91
C ASP A 81 -13.51 5.79 -2.12
N TYR A 82 -13.81 6.72 -3.03
CA TYR A 82 -13.01 7.95 -3.17
C TYR A 82 -13.12 8.85 -1.92
N LYS A 83 -14.33 9.00 -1.35
CA LYS A 83 -14.51 9.78 -0.11
C LYS A 83 -13.68 9.20 1.04
N ALA A 84 -13.59 7.88 1.15
CA ALA A 84 -12.74 7.22 2.13
C ALA A 84 -11.25 7.54 1.90
N VAL A 85 -10.77 7.50 0.64
CA VAL A 85 -9.40 7.91 0.31
C VAL A 85 -9.16 9.38 0.67
N ARG A 86 -10.11 10.28 0.38
CA ARG A 86 -9.97 11.71 0.70
C ARG A 86 -9.78 11.98 2.18
N GLN A 87 -10.36 11.17 3.07
CA GLN A 87 -10.21 11.34 4.51
C GLN A 87 -8.81 10.97 5.02
N LEU A 88 -8.02 10.26 4.22
CA LEU A 88 -6.69 9.75 4.59
C LEU A 88 -5.53 10.58 4.02
N MET A 89 -5.81 11.55 3.16
CA MET A 89 -4.80 12.31 2.42
C MET A 89 -4.89 13.80 2.75
N ASP A 90 -3.73 14.46 2.76
CA ASP A 90 -3.61 15.86 3.17
C ASP A 90 -4.21 16.81 2.12
N SER A 91 -4.18 16.41 0.85
CA SER A 91 -4.69 17.22 -0.26
C SER A 91 -5.66 16.47 -1.16
N ASP A 92 -6.49 17.23 -1.88
CA ASP A 92 -7.38 16.68 -2.90
C ASP A 92 -6.59 16.09 -4.08
N GLU A 93 -5.49 16.75 -4.44
CA GLU A 93 -4.60 16.31 -5.51
C GLU A 93 -3.96 14.95 -5.21
N GLU A 94 -3.41 14.80 -4.01
CA GLU A 94 -2.81 13.54 -3.55
C GLU A 94 -3.84 12.40 -3.53
N ALA A 95 -5.05 12.66 -3.05
CA ALA A 95 -6.13 11.68 -3.08
C ALA A 95 -6.57 11.30 -4.50
N MET A 96 -6.66 12.27 -5.41
CA MET A 96 -6.97 12.01 -6.83
C MET A 96 -5.89 11.14 -7.47
N SER A 97 -4.62 11.51 -7.32
CA SER A 97 -3.48 10.76 -7.87
C SER A 97 -3.45 9.34 -7.33
N PHE A 98 -3.60 9.17 -6.00
CA PHE A 98 -3.66 7.85 -5.37
C PHE A 98 -4.84 7.02 -5.87
N TYR A 99 -6.04 7.61 -5.94
CA TYR A 99 -7.24 6.90 -6.38
C TYR A 99 -7.19 6.51 -7.85
N ALA A 100 -6.71 7.41 -8.72
CA ALA A 100 -6.52 7.13 -10.14
C ALA A 100 -5.50 6.01 -10.36
N ALA A 101 -4.34 6.04 -9.69
CA ALA A 101 -3.34 4.98 -9.76
C ALA A 101 -3.91 3.63 -9.31
N ALA A 102 -4.66 3.60 -8.21
CA ALA A 102 -5.30 2.39 -7.71
C ALA A 102 -6.36 1.83 -8.68
N LEU A 103 -7.13 2.70 -9.33
CA LEU A 103 -8.08 2.28 -10.37
C LEU A 103 -7.36 1.76 -11.60
N TRP A 104 -6.35 2.48 -12.08
CA TRP A 104 -5.56 2.09 -13.25
C TRP A 104 -4.95 0.70 -13.09
N LEU A 105 -4.30 0.43 -11.95
CA LEU A 105 -3.70 -0.89 -11.67
C LEU A 105 -4.74 -2.01 -11.63
N ARG A 106 -5.96 -1.73 -11.15
CA ARG A 106 -7.05 -2.73 -11.16
C ARG A 106 -7.54 -3.09 -12.56
N TYR A 107 -7.40 -2.19 -13.53
CA TYR A 107 -7.71 -2.49 -14.93
C TYR A 107 -6.57 -3.17 -15.64
N ALA A 108 -5.36 -2.63 -15.49
CA ALA A 108 -4.18 -3.12 -16.19
C ALA A 108 -3.75 -4.52 -15.70
N ILE A 109 -3.99 -4.84 -14.43
CA ILE A 109 -3.42 -6.01 -13.77
C ILE A 109 -4.54 -6.91 -13.22
N PRO A 110 -4.98 -7.92 -13.99
CA PRO A 110 -5.99 -8.87 -13.54
C PRO A 110 -5.59 -9.54 -12.23
N GLY A 111 -6.41 -9.35 -11.19
CA GLY A 111 -6.12 -9.92 -9.87
C GLY A 111 -5.18 -9.08 -8.99
N TYR A 112 -4.93 -7.80 -9.33
CA TYR A 112 -4.14 -6.87 -8.52
C TYR A 112 -4.50 -6.91 -7.01
N GLY A 113 -5.80 -6.96 -6.68
CA GLY A 113 -6.23 -7.07 -5.28
C GLY A 113 -5.78 -8.35 -4.56
N LYS A 114 -5.73 -9.48 -5.28
CA LYS A 114 -5.21 -10.75 -4.75
C LYS A 114 -3.69 -10.70 -4.60
N MET A 115 -3.00 -10.14 -5.59
CA MET A 115 -1.55 -9.90 -5.52
C MET A 115 -1.16 -9.04 -4.30
N MET A 116 -1.88 -7.95 -4.05
CA MET A 116 -1.69 -7.12 -2.86
C MET A 116 -1.83 -7.94 -1.58
N GLN A 117 -2.87 -8.75 -1.48
CA GLN A 117 -3.11 -9.59 -0.30
C GLN A 117 -2.00 -10.62 -0.10
N GLU A 118 -1.54 -11.27 -1.17
CA GLU A 118 -0.44 -12.24 -1.12
C GLU A 118 0.87 -11.58 -0.65
N VAL A 119 1.23 -10.41 -1.20
CA VAL A 119 2.41 -9.66 -0.75
C VAL A 119 2.32 -9.30 0.73
N PHE A 120 1.14 -8.89 1.19
CA PHE A 120 0.92 -8.58 2.60
C PHE A 120 1.10 -9.81 3.49
N ASP A 121 0.44 -10.92 3.14
CA ASP A 121 0.47 -12.13 3.95
C ASP A 121 1.88 -12.72 4.03
N GLU A 122 2.59 -12.79 2.89
CA GLU A 122 3.98 -13.25 2.83
C GLU A 122 4.92 -12.36 3.67
N TYR A 123 4.81 -11.04 3.54
CA TYR A 123 5.66 -10.14 4.32
C TYR A 123 5.40 -10.25 5.83
N VAL A 124 4.14 -10.38 6.24
CA VAL A 124 3.78 -10.56 7.65
C VAL A 124 4.29 -11.90 8.19
N GLU A 125 4.21 -12.97 7.40
CA GLU A 125 4.76 -14.28 7.75
C GLU A 125 6.28 -14.22 7.91
N GLU A 126 6.99 -13.59 6.96
CA GLU A 126 8.45 -13.38 7.04
C GLU A 126 8.86 -12.67 8.34
N LEU A 127 8.17 -11.59 8.72
CA LEU A 127 8.46 -10.86 9.95
C LEU A 127 8.24 -11.69 11.22
N ILE A 128 7.19 -12.53 11.23
CA ILE A 128 6.91 -13.45 12.33
C ILE A 128 8.00 -14.51 12.44
N ASP A 129 8.43 -15.08 11.31
CA ASP A 129 9.47 -16.09 11.27
C ASP A 129 10.83 -15.54 11.71
N MET A 130 11.18 -14.34 11.24
CA MET A 130 12.38 -13.63 11.69
C MET A 130 12.38 -13.44 13.21
N ARG A 131 11.25 -13.00 13.79
CA ARG A 131 11.11 -12.86 15.24
C ARG A 131 11.29 -14.19 15.96
N ASN A 132 10.65 -15.25 15.46
CA ASN A 132 10.72 -16.58 16.07
C ASN A 132 12.16 -17.11 16.08
N GLU A 133 12.90 -16.92 14.98
CA GLU A 133 14.30 -17.33 14.87
C GLU A 133 15.20 -16.53 15.83
N VAL A 134 15.02 -15.21 15.93
CA VAL A 134 15.75 -14.38 16.92
C VAL A 134 15.48 -14.86 18.34
N ASN A 135 14.22 -15.10 18.70
CA ASN A 135 13.85 -15.56 20.03
C ASN A 135 14.46 -16.93 20.37
N LYS A 136 14.52 -17.85 19.39
CA LYS A 136 15.18 -19.14 19.53
C LYS A 136 16.68 -18.98 19.80
N GLN A 137 17.36 -18.10 19.07
CA GLN A 137 18.79 -17.82 19.27
C GLN A 137 19.08 -17.20 20.65
N LEU A 138 18.15 -16.39 21.17
CA LEU A 138 18.23 -15.78 22.50
C LEU A 138 17.77 -16.70 23.65
N GLY A 139 17.30 -17.92 23.35
CA GLY A 139 16.78 -18.85 24.36
C GLY A 139 15.48 -18.36 25.03
N LEU A 140 14.73 -17.49 24.35
CA LEU A 140 13.47 -16.91 24.84
C LEU A 140 12.25 -17.80 24.54
N ILE A 141 12.44 -18.88 23.77
CA ILE A 141 11.42 -19.90 23.48
C ILE A 141 12.03 -21.27 23.81
N ALA A 142 11.27 -22.12 24.52
CA ALA A 142 11.59 -23.52 24.81
C ALA A 142 11.32 -24.43 23.61
#